data_AF-A0A845V0S5-F1
#
_entry.id   AF-A0A845V0S5-F1
#
_cell.length_a   1.000
_cell.length_b   1.000
_cell.length_c   1.000
_cell.angle_alpha   90.00
_cell.angle_beta   90.00
_cell.angle_gamma   90.00
#
_symmetry.space_group_name_H-M   'P 1'
#
loop_
_entity.id
_entity.type
_entity.pdbx_description
1 polymer ?
#
loop_
_entity_poly.entity_id
_entity_poly.type
_entity_poly.pdbx_seq_one_letter_code
_entity_poly.pdbx_strand_id
1 'polypeptide(L)'
;MLRKELICGWLVALAVVGALLVTTIGTLAHAATPEDLPLAIEGYSPVSYFEEGHPEPGRPEFTAVYNGRRYHLRDGEQLAKFEADPRRYEPLFTEHCPYSLTLGRAVAVDPERFKIVDGNLLLFHRSEELDGLEAWNAAEDDQGLLEEARSQYALFRF
;
A
#
# COMPACT_ATOMS: atom_id res chain seq x y z
N MET A 1 35.40 -72.24 -45.94
CA MET A 1 36.39 -72.89 -45.03
C MET A 1 36.24 -72.28 -43.64
N LEU A 2 36.02 -73.15 -42.65
CA LEU A 2 35.74 -72.84 -41.24
C LEU A 2 36.87 -72.08 -40.53
N ARG A 3 36.51 -71.16 -39.63
CA ARG A 3 36.90 -71.24 -38.21
C ARG A 3 35.97 -70.40 -37.33
N LYS A 4 35.27 -71.08 -36.44
CA LYS A 4 34.57 -70.56 -35.27
C LYS A 4 35.59 -70.47 -34.13
N GLU A 5 35.62 -69.37 -33.38
CA GLU A 5 36.11 -69.27 -31.98
C GLU A 5 35.40 -68.01 -31.39
N LEU A 6 34.31 -68.11 -30.64
CA LEU A 6 34.17 -68.35 -29.19
C LEU A 6 34.65 -67.20 -28.26
N ILE A 7 33.64 -66.53 -27.69
CA ILE A 7 33.45 -66.12 -26.27
C ILE A 7 34.37 -65.05 -25.65
N CYS A 8 33.78 -63.89 -25.36
CA CYS A 8 33.63 -63.30 -24.00
C CYS A 8 32.74 -62.06 -24.17
N GLY A 9 31.54 -61.99 -23.58
CA GLY A 9 31.39 -61.35 -22.26
C GLY A 9 32.10 -59.99 -22.27
N TRP A 10 31.41 -58.86 -22.27
CA TRP A 10 30.95 -58.26 -21.02
C TRP A 10 29.97 -57.10 -21.33
N LEU A 11 28.89 -57.09 -20.56
CA LEU A 11 28.12 -55.92 -20.12
C LEU A 11 27.40 -55.03 -21.15
N VAL A 12 26.10 -55.32 -21.21
CA VAL A 12 24.99 -54.38 -21.41
C VAL A 12 25.24 -53.07 -20.64
N ALA A 13 25.25 -51.94 -21.35
CA ALA A 13 24.97 -50.63 -20.78
C ALA A 13 23.88 -49.97 -21.63
N LEU A 14 22.63 -50.24 -21.25
CA LEU A 14 21.44 -49.64 -21.83
C LEU A 14 21.32 -48.21 -21.26
N ALA A 15 21.80 -47.21 -21.97
CA ALA A 15 21.57 -45.81 -21.60
C ALA A 15 20.16 -45.40 -22.08
N VAL A 16 19.18 -45.49 -21.18
CA VAL A 16 17.84 -44.95 -21.38
C VAL A 16 17.93 -43.42 -21.39
N VAL A 17 17.85 -42.81 -22.57
CA VAL A 17 17.70 -41.35 -22.71
C VAL A 17 16.25 -41.01 -22.39
N GLY A 18 15.98 -40.68 -21.13
CA GLY A 18 14.68 -40.17 -20.69
C GLY A 18 14.46 -38.75 -21.20
N ALA A 19 13.52 -38.57 -22.12
CA ALA A 19 13.04 -37.26 -22.55
C ALA A 19 12.23 -36.60 -21.41
N LEU A 20 12.81 -35.59 -20.76
CA LEU A 20 12.11 -34.76 -19.78
C LEU A 20 11.22 -33.75 -20.52
N LEU A 21 9.91 -34.02 -20.61
CA LEU A 21 8.91 -33.02 -20.96
C LEU A 21 8.70 -32.11 -19.74
N VAL A 22 9.40 -30.97 -19.73
CA VAL A 22 9.14 -29.91 -18.75
C VAL A 22 7.84 -29.21 -19.17
N THR A 23 6.71 -29.64 -18.61
CA THR A 23 5.46 -28.88 -18.72
C THR A 23 5.54 -27.74 -17.71
N THR A 24 5.91 -26.55 -18.17
CA THR A 24 5.74 -25.33 -17.37
C THR A 24 4.25 -25.10 -17.16
N ILE A 25 3.76 -25.44 -15.96
CA ILE A 25 2.46 -24.97 -15.51
C ILE A 25 2.61 -23.47 -15.31
N GLY A 26 2.08 -22.68 -16.26
CA GLY A 26 2.00 -21.24 -16.11
C GLY A 26 1.13 -20.93 -14.89
N THR A 27 1.71 -20.31 -13.86
CA THR A 27 0.94 -19.74 -12.76
C THR A 27 0.07 -18.62 -13.34
N LEU A 28 -1.24 -18.82 -13.34
CA LEU A 28 -2.19 -17.73 -13.59
C LEU A 28 -2.07 -16.77 -12.40
N ALA A 29 -1.37 -15.66 -12.56
CA ALA A 29 -1.43 -14.57 -11.60
C ALA A 29 -2.88 -14.07 -11.55
N HIS A 30 -3.54 -14.21 -10.40
CA HIS A 30 -4.83 -13.57 -10.17
C HIS A 30 -4.57 -12.05 -10.16
N ALA A 31 -5.21 -11.31 -11.07
CA ALA A 31 -5.18 -9.86 -10.99
C ALA A 31 -5.93 -9.46 -9.71
N ALA A 32 -5.27 -8.68 -8.83
CA ALA A 32 -5.90 -8.19 -7.61
C ALA A 32 -7.14 -7.37 -7.98
N THR A 33 -8.28 -7.69 -7.37
CA THR A 33 -9.49 -6.87 -7.48
C THR A 33 -9.39 -5.70 -6.49
N PRO A 34 -10.17 -4.63 -6.64
CA PRO A 34 -10.20 -3.53 -5.66
C PRO A 34 -10.42 -4.03 -4.24
N GLU A 35 -11.22 -5.09 -4.03
CA GLU A 35 -11.50 -5.69 -2.73
C GLU A 35 -10.28 -6.35 -2.08
N ASP A 36 -9.29 -6.77 -2.87
CA ASP A 36 -8.02 -7.34 -2.38
C ASP A 36 -7.07 -6.25 -1.84
N LEU A 37 -7.33 -4.98 -2.15
CA LEU A 37 -6.48 -3.87 -1.73
C LEU A 37 -6.81 -3.40 -0.30
N PRO A 38 -5.80 -2.95 0.47
CA PRO A 38 -6.04 -2.34 1.77
C PRO A 38 -6.94 -1.10 1.66
N LEU A 39 -7.90 -1.01 2.59
CA LEU A 39 -8.80 0.14 2.70
C LEU A 39 -8.04 1.33 3.27
N ALA A 40 -7.99 2.41 2.52
CA ALA A 40 -7.39 3.65 2.97
C ALA A 40 -8.28 4.35 4.00
N ILE A 41 -7.65 5.02 4.98
CA ILE A 41 -8.30 5.94 5.93
C ILE A 41 -9.49 5.28 6.65
N GLU A 42 -9.43 3.98 6.92
CA GLU A 42 -10.51 3.22 7.54
C GLU A 42 -11.88 3.35 6.82
N GLY A 43 -11.87 3.76 5.54
CA GLY A 43 -13.07 3.98 4.73
C GLY A 43 -13.66 5.38 4.78
N TYR A 44 -12.99 6.36 5.40
CA TYR A 44 -13.38 7.76 5.32
C TYR A 44 -13.06 8.35 3.94
N SER A 45 -13.89 9.28 3.49
CA SER A 45 -13.70 9.97 2.22
C SER A 45 -12.57 11.00 2.31
N PRO A 46 -11.46 10.85 1.56
CA PRO A 46 -10.40 11.85 1.52
C PRO A 46 -10.88 13.21 0.99
N VAL A 47 -11.94 13.23 0.17
CA VAL A 47 -12.48 14.48 -0.41
C VAL A 47 -13.24 15.30 0.63
N SER A 48 -13.95 14.66 1.57
CA SER A 48 -14.75 15.36 2.59
C SER A 48 -13.90 16.26 3.50
N TYR A 49 -12.64 15.88 3.79
CA TYR A 49 -11.72 16.73 4.56
C TYR A 49 -11.46 18.11 3.92
N PHE A 50 -11.51 18.20 2.58
CA PHE A 50 -11.26 19.43 1.84
C PHE A 50 -12.53 20.22 1.54
N GLU A 51 -13.64 19.53 1.27
CA GLU A 51 -14.89 20.19 0.85
C GLU A 51 -15.78 20.57 2.03
N GLU A 52 -15.99 19.64 2.96
CA GLU A 52 -16.90 19.82 4.10
C GLU A 52 -16.13 20.25 5.36
N GLY A 53 -14.81 20.06 5.38
CA GLY A 53 -13.96 20.42 6.52
C GLY A 53 -14.17 19.54 7.74
N HIS A 54 -14.66 18.31 7.55
CA HIS A 54 -14.79 17.31 8.59
C HIS A 54 -14.62 15.89 8.02
N PRO A 55 -14.21 14.90 8.83
CA PRO A 55 -14.21 13.50 8.43
C PRO A 55 -15.63 13.04 8.14
N GLU A 56 -15.81 12.28 7.06
CA GLU A 56 -17.08 11.65 6.73
C GLU A 56 -16.83 10.23 6.17
N PRO A 57 -17.58 9.21 6.63
CA PRO A 57 -17.47 7.87 6.07
C PRO A 57 -17.83 7.85 4.57
N GLY A 58 -16.96 7.25 3.77
CA GLY A 58 -17.26 6.92 2.39
C GLY A 58 -18.16 5.69 2.28
N ARG A 59 -18.62 5.40 1.07
CA ARG A 59 -19.48 4.24 0.79
C ARG A 59 -18.78 3.27 -0.17
N PRO A 60 -18.88 1.95 0.06
CA PRO A 60 -18.25 0.95 -0.81
C PRO A 60 -18.69 1.04 -2.29
N GLU A 61 -19.90 1.52 -2.56
CA GLU A 61 -20.42 1.70 -3.92
C GLU A 61 -19.65 2.76 -4.72
N PHE A 62 -18.95 3.68 -4.03
CA PHE A 62 -18.14 4.73 -4.64
C PHE A 62 -16.67 4.51 -4.26
N THR A 63 -16.05 3.51 -4.91
CA THR A 63 -14.67 3.11 -4.64
C THR A 63 -13.73 3.55 -5.76
N ALA A 64 -12.61 4.19 -5.41
CA ALA A 64 -11.49 4.45 -6.30
C ALA A 64 -10.25 3.67 -5.85
N VAL A 65 -9.35 3.36 -6.80
CA VAL A 65 -8.06 2.73 -6.49
C VAL A 65 -6.94 3.69 -6.84
N TYR A 66 -6.05 3.96 -5.87
CA TYR A 66 -4.88 4.81 -6.05
C TYR A 66 -3.73 4.36 -5.15
N ASN A 67 -2.50 4.40 -5.67
CA ASN A 67 -1.27 3.99 -4.96
C ASN A 67 -1.39 2.66 -4.18
N GLY A 68 -2.01 1.65 -4.81
CA GLY A 68 -2.15 0.31 -4.22
C GLY A 68 -3.19 0.21 -3.10
N ARG A 69 -4.09 1.19 -2.99
CA ARG A 69 -5.13 1.25 -1.96
C ARG A 69 -6.48 1.52 -2.56
N ARG A 70 -7.53 1.07 -1.88
CA ARG A 70 -8.91 1.41 -2.21
C ARG A 70 -9.41 2.52 -1.28
N TYR A 71 -10.02 3.54 -1.87
CA TYR A 71 -10.61 4.69 -1.20
C TYR A 71 -12.12 4.64 -1.37
N HIS A 72 -12.87 4.78 -0.29
CA HIS A 72 -14.31 4.99 -0.37
C HIS A 72 -14.62 6.48 -0.40
N LEU A 73 -15.55 6.90 -1.25
CA LEU A 73 -16.00 8.27 -1.38
C LEU A 73 -17.46 8.37 -0.92
N ARG A 74 -17.89 9.56 -0.48
CA ARG A 74 -19.26 9.76 0.01
C ARG A 74 -20.31 9.46 -1.06
N ASP A 75 -20.04 9.92 -2.28
CA ASP A 75 -20.92 9.82 -3.44
C ASP A 75 -20.15 9.85 -4.77
N GLY A 76 -20.90 9.80 -5.87
CA GLY A 76 -20.36 9.85 -7.23
C GLY A 76 -19.71 11.18 -7.60
N GLU A 77 -20.06 12.28 -6.95
CA GLU A 77 -19.43 13.59 -7.21
C GLU A 77 -18.02 13.60 -6.62
N GLN A 78 -17.87 13.14 -5.37
CA GLN A 78 -16.57 13.00 -4.75
C GLN A 78 -15.70 11.95 -5.45
N LEU A 79 -16.29 10.85 -5.93
CA LEU A 79 -15.58 9.87 -6.77
C LEU A 79 -14.97 10.53 -8.01
N ALA A 80 -15.75 11.30 -8.76
CA ALA A 80 -15.26 11.99 -9.95
C ALA A 80 -14.15 13.00 -9.62
N LYS A 81 -14.25 13.71 -8.48
CA LYS A 81 -13.19 14.63 -8.01
C LYS A 81 -11.91 13.89 -7.65
N PHE A 82 -12.02 12.79 -6.90
CA PHE A 82 -10.88 11.98 -6.50
C PHE A 82 -10.19 11.36 -7.72
N GLU A 83 -10.93 10.78 -8.67
CA GLU A 83 -10.36 10.19 -9.89
C GLU A 83 -9.68 11.23 -10.79
N ALA A 84 -10.16 12.48 -10.79
CA ALA A 84 -9.58 13.56 -11.57
C ALA A 84 -8.21 14.03 -11.03
N ASP A 85 -8.01 14.06 -9.71
CA ASP A 85 -6.74 14.45 -9.09
C ASP A 85 -6.53 13.74 -7.73
N PRO A 86 -6.23 12.43 -7.72
CA PRO A 86 -6.16 11.66 -6.47
C PRO A 86 -5.02 12.11 -5.56
N ARG A 87 -3.95 12.66 -6.14
CA ARG A 87 -2.79 13.19 -5.39
C ARG A 87 -3.14 14.35 -4.48
N ARG A 88 -4.15 15.14 -4.85
CA ARG A 88 -4.64 16.25 -4.03
C ARG A 88 -5.30 15.76 -2.74
N TYR A 89 -5.97 14.62 -2.81
CA TYR A 89 -6.86 14.15 -1.75
C TYR A 89 -6.26 13.04 -0.88
N GLU A 90 -5.36 12.21 -1.44
CA GLU A 90 -4.66 11.19 -0.65
C GLU A 90 -3.88 11.83 0.53
N PRO A 91 -3.92 11.24 1.74
CA PRO A 91 -3.11 11.70 2.85
C PRO A 91 -1.64 11.62 2.51
N LEU A 92 -0.89 12.68 2.83
CA LEU A 92 0.53 12.76 2.48
C LEU A 92 1.36 11.64 3.12
N PHE A 93 0.97 11.21 4.30
CA PHE A 93 1.56 10.10 5.05
C PHE A 93 0.47 9.03 5.22
N THR A 94 0.20 8.26 4.16
CA THR A 94 -1.04 7.51 3.95
C THR A 94 -1.58 6.71 5.15
N GLU A 95 -0.71 6.15 6.00
CA GLU A 95 -1.08 5.40 7.21
C GLU A 95 -0.31 5.82 8.47
N HIS A 96 0.46 6.89 8.41
CA HIS A 96 1.42 7.20 9.46
C HIS A 96 1.23 8.62 9.98
N CYS A 97 1.02 8.72 11.30
CA CYS A 97 0.89 9.99 11.99
C CYS A 97 2.17 10.84 11.79
N PRO A 98 2.09 12.03 11.19
CA PRO A 98 3.27 12.84 10.92
C PRO A 98 3.94 13.32 12.19
N TYR A 99 3.17 13.61 13.25
CA TYR A 99 3.76 13.94 14.55
C TYR A 99 4.51 12.75 15.16
N SER A 100 4.00 11.52 15.02
CA SER A 100 4.74 10.34 15.51
C SER A 100 6.00 10.08 14.68
N LEU A 101 5.98 10.40 13.39
CA LEU A 101 7.16 10.32 12.53
C LEU A 101 8.27 11.25 13.01
N THR A 102 7.97 12.49 13.44
CA THR A 102 9.00 13.39 14.00
C THR A 102 9.64 12.87 15.29
N LEU A 103 8.98 11.92 15.97
CA LEU A 103 9.51 11.21 17.13
C LEU A 103 10.23 9.90 16.76
N GLY A 104 10.42 9.62 15.46
CA GLY A 104 11.02 8.40 14.95
C GLY A 104 10.14 7.16 15.12
N ARG A 105 8.80 7.30 15.08
CA ARG A 105 7.85 6.19 15.25
C ARG A 105 6.83 6.15 14.11
N ALA A 106 6.56 4.95 13.59
CA ALA A 106 5.46 4.70 12.68
C ALA A 106 4.23 4.28 13.50
N VAL A 107 3.22 5.15 13.58
CA VAL A 107 1.98 4.91 14.33
C VAL A 107 0.79 5.14 13.41
N ALA A 108 -0.19 4.25 13.49
CA ALA A 108 -1.43 4.34 12.71
C ALA A 108 -2.19 5.64 13.02
N VAL A 109 -2.84 6.17 12.00
CA VAL A 109 -3.63 7.40 12.06
C VAL A 109 -5.04 7.14 12.60
N ASP A 110 -5.66 8.16 13.16
CA ASP A 110 -7.09 8.24 13.47
C ASP A 110 -7.72 9.17 12.41
N PRO A 111 -8.66 8.69 11.56
CA PRO A 111 -9.33 9.49 10.54
C PRO A 111 -10.01 10.75 11.07
N GLU A 112 -10.38 10.78 12.35
CA GLU A 112 -11.04 11.94 12.96
C GLU A 112 -10.06 13.05 13.36
N ARG A 113 -8.76 12.76 13.36
CA ARG A 113 -7.71 13.74 13.68
C ARG A 113 -6.99 14.14 12.42
N PHE A 114 -7.31 15.32 11.90
CA PHE A 114 -6.72 15.79 10.65
C PHE A 114 -6.34 17.26 10.69
N LYS A 115 -5.46 17.65 9.77
CA LYS A 115 -5.13 19.04 9.46
C LYS A 115 -4.75 19.13 7.98
N ILE A 116 -5.15 20.21 7.32
CA ILE A 116 -4.64 20.53 5.98
C ILE A 116 -3.47 21.51 6.13
N VAL A 117 -2.29 21.11 5.66
CA VAL A 117 -1.07 21.94 5.68
C VAL A 117 -0.51 22.01 4.27
N ASP A 118 -0.35 23.23 3.74
CA ASP A 118 0.08 23.49 2.35
C ASP A 118 -0.70 22.69 1.29
N GLY A 119 -2.00 22.55 1.51
CA GLY A 119 -2.88 21.79 0.61
C GLY A 119 -2.74 20.27 0.71
N ASN A 120 -1.98 19.75 1.66
CA ASN A 120 -1.85 18.31 1.90
C ASN A 120 -2.71 17.88 3.09
N LEU A 121 -3.39 16.74 2.96
CA LEU A 121 -4.10 16.10 4.06
C LEU A 121 -3.11 15.38 4.99
N LEU A 122 -3.09 15.80 6.25
CA LEU A 122 -2.36 15.15 7.33
C LEU A 122 -3.37 14.48 8.27
N LEU A 123 -3.15 13.21 8.59
CA LEU A 123 -3.94 12.45 9.56
C LEU A 123 -3.07 12.08 10.75
N PHE A 124 -3.61 12.18 11.96
CA PHE A 124 -2.87 12.08 13.20
C PHE A 124 -3.35 10.92 14.05
N HIS A 125 -2.47 10.39 14.88
CA HIS A 125 -2.81 9.37 15.85
C HIS A 125 -3.56 9.97 17.06
N ARG A 126 -4.48 9.20 17.66
CA ARG A 126 -5.07 9.47 18.97
C ARG A 126 -4.98 8.23 19.86
N SER A 127 -4.44 8.40 21.07
CA SER A 127 -4.58 7.45 22.18
C SER A 127 -4.92 8.19 23.49
N GLU A 128 -4.97 7.47 24.61
CA GLU A 128 -5.11 8.08 25.94
C GLU A 128 -3.85 8.89 26.33
N GLU A 129 -2.68 8.49 25.84
CA GLU A 129 -1.40 9.10 26.17
C GLU A 129 -1.00 10.24 25.24
N LEU A 130 -1.40 10.18 23.96
CA LEU A 130 -0.98 11.14 22.96
C LEU A 130 -2.08 11.43 21.94
N ASP A 131 -2.38 12.72 21.78
CA ASP A 131 -3.06 13.27 20.62
C ASP A 131 -2.03 13.95 19.71
N GLY A 132 -1.78 13.33 18.55
CA GLY A 132 -0.80 13.83 17.60
C GLY A 132 -1.17 15.18 17.00
N LEU A 133 -2.47 15.49 16.85
CA LEU A 133 -2.93 16.76 16.30
C LEU A 133 -2.76 17.88 17.32
N GLU A 134 -3.11 17.63 18.59
CA GLU A 134 -2.88 18.60 19.67
C GLU A 134 -1.39 18.90 19.84
N ALA A 135 -0.54 17.86 19.85
CA ALA A 135 0.90 18.03 20.00
C ALA A 135 1.54 18.74 18.78
N TRP A 136 1.08 18.44 17.57
CA TRP A 136 1.46 19.15 16.35
C TRP A 136 1.11 20.64 16.45
N ASN A 137 -0.12 20.97 16.84
CA ASN A 137 -0.58 22.35 16.95
C ASN A 137 0.15 23.12 18.07
N ALA A 138 0.48 22.47 19.18
CA ALA A 138 1.21 23.08 20.29
C ALA A 138 2.64 23.50 19.96
N ALA A 139 3.24 22.92 18.91
CA ALA A 139 4.59 23.28 18.47
C ALA A 139 4.64 24.60 17.70
N GLU A 140 3.50 25.06 17.15
CA GLU A 140 3.37 26.29 16.36
C GLU A 140 4.37 26.41 15.16
N ASP A 141 4.87 25.28 14.65
CA ASP A 141 5.81 25.20 13.54
C ASP A 141 5.42 24.08 12.54
N ASP A 142 4.36 24.33 11.78
CA ASP A 142 3.85 23.38 10.79
C ASP A 142 4.93 23.01 9.74
N GLN A 143 5.79 23.95 9.34
CA GLN A 143 6.78 23.74 8.29
C GLN A 143 7.95 22.88 8.78
N GLY A 144 8.52 23.20 9.93
CA GLY A 144 9.61 22.43 10.52
C GLY A 144 9.18 20.99 10.85
N LEU A 145 7.97 20.82 11.41
CA LEU A 145 7.43 19.49 11.66
C LEU A 145 7.18 18.71 10.37
N LEU A 146 6.71 19.37 9.30
CA LEU A 146 6.49 18.72 8.01
C LEU A 146 7.79 18.28 7.35
N GLU A 147 8.84 19.11 7.42
CA GLU A 147 10.18 18.76 6.92
C GLU A 147 10.75 17.54 7.66
N GLU A 148 10.69 17.55 8.99
CA GLU A 148 11.16 16.42 9.82
C GLU A 148 10.34 15.15 9.55
N ALA A 149 9.02 15.25 9.50
CA ALA A 149 8.16 14.11 9.21
C ALA A 149 8.47 13.49 7.84
N ARG A 150 8.74 14.30 6.80
CA ARG A 150 9.17 13.81 5.48
C ARG A 150 10.53 13.12 5.53
N SER A 151 11.49 13.69 6.26
CA SER A 151 12.81 13.10 6.47
C SER A 151 12.67 11.70 7.08
N GLN A 152 11.89 11.58 8.16
CA GLN A 152 11.67 10.32 8.86
C GLN A 152 10.87 9.32 8.02
N TYR A 153 9.84 9.77 7.30
CA TYR A 153 9.06 8.93 6.40
C TYR A 153 9.93 8.27 5.32
N ALA A 154 10.88 9.03 4.74
CA ALA A 154 11.81 8.51 3.75
C ALA A 154 12.78 7.46 4.35
N LEU A 155 13.13 7.57 5.64
CA LEU A 155 14.00 6.62 6.32
C LEU A 155 13.31 5.27 6.57
N PHE A 156 12.00 5.27 6.84
CA PHE A 156 11.26 4.04 7.10
C PHE A 156 11.04 3.16 5.85
N ARG A 157 11.17 3.74 4.63
CA ARG A 157 11.07 3.02 3.35
C ARG A 157 9.79 2.16 3.24
N PHE A 158 8.65 2.79 3.48
CA PHE A 158 7.32 2.20 3.28
C PHE A 158 7.07 1.81 1.81
#